data_AF-A0A6P9CI63-F1
#
_entry.id   AF-A0A6P9CI63-F1
#
_cell.length_a   1.000
_cell.length_b   1.000
_cell.length_c   1.000
_cell.angle_alpha   90.00
_cell.angle_beta   90.00
_cell.angle_gamma   90.00
#
_symmetry.space_group_name_H-M   'P 1'
#
loop_
_entity.id
_entity.type
_entity.pdbx_description
1 polymer ?
#
loop_
_entity_poly.entity_id
_entity_poly.type
_entity_poly.pdbx_seq_one_letter_code
_entity_poly.pdbx_strand_id
1 'polypeptide(L)'
;MESFYIFLLLAAGLALPCLTASPNTSLLYPYGKTQGDSENPVADDGNSPEISIKKPFSFYGKKYSSLFVNNNGGVSFGKYVSEYTPNAFPLKNGIAFVAPFWSDVDNRVSGSIFWRQTEDPVLLSRFAADLSRYHPDISFTPMWMFVATWDKVGYYGSASDKVNTFQVVLATDGKISFILLNYALIQWTTGTGNDGDIYTGLGGIPAQAGFDSGDQENYYNIPGSRTPEILNIMKTSNVDEPGCWLFQVDKSIIGVPTAKSDCLNK
;
A
#
# COMPACT_ATOMS: atom_id res chain seq x y z
N MET A 1 39.74 27.37 -65.24
CA MET A 1 39.70 25.92 -64.98
C MET A 1 39.43 25.78 -63.50
N GLU A 2 38.21 25.38 -63.19
CA GLU A 2 37.67 25.31 -61.84
C GLU A 2 38.31 24.19 -61.02
N SER A 3 38.65 24.48 -59.76
CA SER A 3 38.97 23.45 -58.76
C SER A 3 37.83 23.39 -57.76
N PHE A 4 37.10 22.28 -57.78
CA PHE A 4 36.04 21.94 -56.84
C PHE A 4 36.64 21.62 -55.45
N TYR A 5 36.15 22.30 -54.42
CA TYR A 5 36.34 21.89 -53.03
C TYR A 5 35.29 20.84 -52.67
N ILE A 6 35.73 19.61 -52.35
CA ILE A 6 34.88 18.57 -51.78
C ILE A 6 34.80 18.80 -50.27
N PHE A 7 33.64 19.21 -49.77
CA PHE A 7 33.31 19.16 -48.35
C PHE A 7 32.83 17.74 -48.00
N LEU A 8 33.57 17.03 -47.14
CA LEU A 8 33.03 15.86 -46.45
C LEU A 8 32.04 16.34 -45.37
N LEU A 9 30.76 16.06 -45.57
CA LEU A 9 29.75 16.12 -44.52
C LEU A 9 29.83 14.84 -43.68
N LEU A 10 30.42 14.93 -42.48
CA LEU A 10 30.25 13.91 -41.45
C LEU A 10 28.83 14.02 -40.89
N ALA A 11 27.93 13.14 -41.34
CA ALA A 11 26.65 12.94 -40.70
C ALA A 11 26.86 12.15 -39.39
N ALA A 12 26.96 12.85 -38.26
CA ALA A 12 26.85 12.24 -36.95
C ALA A 12 25.38 11.83 -36.73
N GLY A 13 25.09 10.55 -36.97
CA GLY A 13 23.80 9.97 -36.63
C GLY A 13 23.58 10.03 -35.12
N LEU A 14 22.62 10.82 -34.67
CA LEU A 14 22.10 10.76 -33.31
C LEU A 14 21.38 9.42 -33.17
N ALA A 15 22.03 8.46 -32.53
CA ALA A 15 21.36 7.25 -32.06
C ALA A 15 20.34 7.69 -31.00
N LEU A 16 19.06 7.65 -31.36
CA LEU A 16 17.96 7.71 -30.39
C LEU A 16 18.20 6.59 -29.37
N PRO A 17 18.18 6.87 -28.05
CA PRO A 17 18.24 5.81 -27.06
C PRO A 17 17.05 4.89 -27.29
N CYS A 18 17.35 3.62 -27.60
CA CYS A 18 16.38 2.55 -27.54
C CYS A 18 15.81 2.57 -26.12
N LEU A 19 14.49 2.77 -25.99
CA LEU A 19 13.77 2.57 -24.73
C LEU A 19 13.91 1.09 -24.38
N THR A 20 14.96 0.75 -23.62
CA THR A 20 15.11 -0.58 -23.05
C THR A 20 13.92 -0.78 -22.12
N ALA A 21 13.10 -1.79 -22.41
CA ALA A 21 12.05 -2.23 -21.49
C ALA A 21 12.67 -2.37 -20.09
N SER A 22 12.07 -1.67 -19.11
CA SER A 22 12.49 -1.75 -17.72
C SER A 22 12.46 -3.22 -17.28
N PRO A 23 13.45 -3.73 -16.54
CA PRO A 23 13.37 -5.09 -16.01
C PRO A 23 12.04 -5.21 -15.26
N ASN A 24 11.27 -6.29 -15.50
CA ASN A 24 10.03 -6.59 -14.79
C ASN A 24 10.30 -6.57 -13.28
N THR A 25 10.10 -5.42 -12.65
CA THR A 25 10.23 -5.24 -11.21
C THR A 25 9.02 -5.90 -10.58
N SER A 26 9.25 -6.84 -9.66
CA SER A 26 8.19 -7.49 -8.88
C SER A 26 7.22 -6.46 -8.28
N LEU A 27 5.91 -6.70 -8.33
CA LEU A 27 4.89 -5.85 -7.71
C LEU A 27 5.22 -5.52 -6.26
N LEU A 28 5.58 -6.55 -5.47
CA LEU A 28 5.97 -6.37 -4.07
C LEU A 28 7.41 -5.86 -3.95
N TYR A 29 7.60 -4.91 -3.03
CA TYR A 29 8.91 -4.53 -2.52
C TYR A 29 9.49 -5.69 -1.71
N PRO A 30 10.82 -5.92 -1.71
CA PRO A 30 11.41 -7.04 -0.97
C PRO A 30 10.99 -7.01 0.49
N TYR A 31 10.68 -8.16 1.09
CA TYR A 31 10.26 -8.26 2.49
C TYR A 31 10.76 -9.56 3.13
N GLY A 32 10.60 -9.67 4.44
CA GLY A 32 10.95 -10.84 5.25
C GLY A 32 12.28 -10.70 5.97
N LYS A 33 12.60 -11.69 6.82
CA LYS A 33 13.79 -11.68 7.70
C LYS A 33 15.11 -11.51 6.95
N THR A 34 15.22 -12.07 5.75
CA THR A 34 16.42 -11.95 4.91
C THR A 34 16.64 -10.54 4.37
N GLN A 35 15.60 -9.70 4.38
CA GLN A 35 15.66 -8.27 4.04
C GLN A 35 15.87 -7.39 5.29
N GLY A 36 16.03 -7.98 6.48
CA GLY A 36 16.20 -7.27 7.74
C GLY A 36 14.89 -6.79 8.37
N ASP A 37 13.74 -7.36 7.96
CA ASP A 37 12.45 -6.98 8.52
C ASP A 37 12.28 -7.46 9.97
N SER A 38 11.66 -6.62 10.78
CA SER A 38 11.03 -7.05 12.03
C SER A 38 9.76 -7.82 11.71
N GLU A 39 9.34 -8.68 12.64
CA GLU A 39 8.14 -9.49 12.51
C GLU A 39 7.20 -9.19 13.69
N ASN A 40 5.91 -9.05 13.42
CA ASN A 40 4.89 -8.92 14.45
C ASN A 40 4.73 -10.24 15.23
N PRO A 41 4.13 -10.19 16.43
CA PRO A 41 3.83 -11.40 17.18
C PRO A 41 2.88 -12.33 16.41
N VAL A 42 3.06 -13.63 16.63
CA VAL A 42 2.09 -14.67 16.23
C VAL A 42 0.94 -14.63 17.24
N ALA A 43 -0.13 -13.93 16.87
CA ALA A 43 -1.29 -13.63 17.68
C ALA A 43 -2.49 -13.31 16.79
N ASP A 44 -3.69 -13.53 17.34
CA ASP A 44 -4.97 -13.12 16.75
C ASP A 44 -4.99 -11.59 16.55
N ASP A 45 -5.32 -10.88 17.62
CA ASP A 45 -5.21 -9.44 17.74
C ASP A 45 -3.81 -9.05 18.21
N GLY A 46 -2.89 -8.94 17.26
CA GLY A 46 -1.51 -8.50 17.48
C GLY A 46 -1.22 -7.10 16.96
N ASN A 47 -0.18 -6.47 17.52
CA ASN A 47 0.39 -5.22 17.03
C ASN A 47 1.93 -5.27 17.17
N SER A 48 2.62 -4.49 16.34
CA SER A 48 4.01 -4.12 16.60
C SER A 48 4.10 -3.30 17.91
N PRO A 49 5.28 -3.21 18.53
CA PRO A 49 5.59 -2.09 19.42
C PRO A 49 5.38 -0.74 18.69
N GLU A 50 5.36 0.37 19.44
CA GLU A 50 5.41 1.69 18.80
C GLU A 50 6.71 1.86 18.02
N ILE A 51 6.61 2.20 16.74
CA ILE A 51 7.75 2.37 15.85
C ILE A 51 8.01 3.86 15.68
N SER A 52 9.12 4.35 16.25
CA SER A 52 9.58 5.71 16.02
C SER A 52 10.04 5.89 14.56
N ILE A 53 9.40 6.81 13.85
CA ILE A 53 9.68 7.14 12.46
C ILE A 53 10.92 8.04 12.38
N LYS A 54 11.97 7.62 11.66
CA LYS A 54 13.23 8.38 11.52
C LYS A 54 13.07 9.72 10.78
N LYS A 55 12.20 9.77 9.77
CA LYS A 55 11.86 10.98 9.00
C LYS A 55 10.35 11.19 9.03
N PRO A 56 9.82 12.24 9.69
CA PRO A 56 8.38 12.38 9.91
C PRO A 56 7.57 12.24 8.62
N PHE A 57 6.54 11.40 8.66
CA PHE A 57 5.64 11.19 7.53
C PHE A 57 4.50 12.21 7.59
N SER A 58 4.33 13.00 6.52
CA SER A 58 3.20 13.94 6.42
C SER A 58 1.98 13.22 5.88
N PHE A 59 0.86 13.25 6.60
CA PHE A 59 -0.41 12.67 6.18
C PHE A 59 -1.51 13.72 6.37
N TYR A 60 -2.00 14.26 5.26
CA TYR A 60 -2.90 15.40 5.14
C TYR A 60 -2.45 16.61 5.98
N GLY A 61 -1.18 17.02 5.80
CA GLY A 61 -0.57 18.16 6.48
C GLY A 61 -0.14 17.90 7.93
N LYS A 62 -0.59 16.81 8.55
CA LYS A 62 -0.14 16.42 9.90
C LYS A 62 1.08 15.53 9.81
N LYS A 63 2.14 15.91 10.53
CA LYS A 63 3.38 15.12 10.61
C LYS A 63 3.28 14.10 11.73
N TYR A 64 3.58 12.85 11.41
CA TYR A 64 3.64 11.75 12.35
C TYR A 64 5.07 11.31 12.58
N SER A 65 5.42 11.11 13.85
CA SER A 65 6.73 10.64 14.32
C SER A 65 6.72 9.21 14.83
N SER A 66 5.55 8.58 14.89
CA SER A 66 5.41 7.16 15.23
C SER A 66 4.24 6.51 14.51
N LEU A 67 4.36 5.20 14.34
CA LEU A 67 3.32 4.34 13.77
C LEU A 67 3.29 2.96 14.44
N PHE A 68 2.24 2.20 14.16
CA PHE A 68 2.05 0.81 14.56
C PHE A 68 1.67 -0.02 13.34
N VAL A 69 2.14 -1.27 13.28
CA VAL A 69 1.69 -2.26 12.29
C VAL A 69 0.77 -3.25 13.01
N ASN A 70 -0.47 -3.33 12.56
CA ASN A 70 -1.50 -4.15 13.18
C ASN A 70 -1.66 -5.49 12.44
N ASN A 71 -1.89 -6.58 13.18
CA ASN A 71 -2.02 -7.91 12.58
C ASN A 71 -3.22 -8.00 11.63
N ASN A 72 -4.31 -7.30 11.95
CA ASN A 72 -5.54 -7.24 11.17
C ASN A 72 -5.41 -6.43 9.87
N GLY A 73 -4.21 -6.08 9.40
CA GLY A 73 -4.04 -5.53 8.05
C GLY A 73 -4.10 -4.01 7.96
N GLY A 74 -3.57 -3.31 8.97
CA GLY A 74 -3.52 -1.86 9.01
C GLY A 74 -2.24 -1.27 9.60
N VAL A 75 -1.98 0.00 9.27
CA VAL A 75 -0.93 0.85 9.85
C VAL A 75 -1.59 2.08 10.43
N SER A 76 -1.40 2.32 11.73
CA SER A 76 -1.96 3.50 12.41
C SER A 76 -0.86 4.43 12.89
N PHE A 77 -1.16 5.72 13.02
CA PHE A 77 -0.16 6.71 13.43
C PHE A 77 -0.45 7.29 14.82
N GLY A 78 0.59 7.36 15.66
CA GLY A 78 0.55 7.92 17.02
C GLY A 78 -0.26 7.11 18.06
N LYS A 79 -1.27 6.34 17.63
CA LYS A 79 -2.04 5.41 18.48
C LYS A 79 -2.36 4.15 17.68
N TYR A 80 -2.35 2.99 18.32
CA TYR A 80 -2.76 1.74 17.68
C TYR A 80 -4.29 1.65 17.57
N VAL A 81 -4.77 0.89 16.58
CA VAL A 81 -6.17 0.47 16.41
C VAL A 81 -6.28 -0.96 16.93
N SER A 82 -7.26 -1.26 17.78
CA SER A 82 -7.41 -2.57 18.44
C SER A 82 -8.50 -3.44 17.82
N GLU A 83 -9.33 -2.85 16.98
CA GLU A 83 -10.53 -3.47 16.43
C GLU A 83 -10.18 -4.44 15.28
N TYR A 84 -10.70 -5.66 15.34
CA TYR A 84 -10.64 -6.64 14.25
C TYR A 84 -11.79 -6.48 13.25
N THR A 85 -12.93 -5.92 13.69
CA THR A 85 -14.07 -5.60 12.80
C THR A 85 -13.80 -4.32 12.02
N PRO A 86 -13.80 -4.37 10.68
CA PRO A 86 -13.52 -3.18 9.88
C PRO A 86 -14.66 -2.16 9.95
N ASN A 87 -14.34 -0.98 10.46
CA ASN A 87 -15.23 0.19 10.44
C ASN A 87 -15.10 0.95 9.12
N ALA A 88 -16.20 1.57 8.67
CA ALA A 88 -16.14 2.49 7.53
C ALA A 88 -15.27 3.70 7.88
N PHE A 89 -14.53 4.19 6.88
CA PHE A 89 -13.92 5.51 6.97
C PHE A 89 -14.98 6.61 6.75
N PRO A 90 -14.85 7.74 7.47
CA PRO A 90 -13.82 8.03 8.46
C PRO A 90 -14.08 7.37 9.82
N LEU A 91 -13.01 7.01 10.53
CA LEU A 91 -13.02 6.43 11.88
C LEU A 91 -13.44 7.49 12.91
N LYS A 92 -14.42 7.13 13.75
CA LYS A 92 -14.98 8.02 14.78
C LYS A 92 -13.97 8.42 15.87
N ASN A 93 -12.91 7.63 16.06
CA ASN A 93 -11.89 7.89 17.06
C ASN A 93 -10.81 8.88 16.61
N GLY A 94 -10.84 9.33 15.34
CA GLY A 94 -9.88 10.30 14.78
C GLY A 94 -8.45 9.76 14.69
N ILE A 95 -8.27 8.44 14.64
CA ILE A 95 -6.96 7.82 14.45
C ILE A 95 -6.63 7.80 12.95
N ALA A 96 -5.50 8.39 12.58
CA ALA A 96 -4.98 8.28 11.22
C ALA A 96 -4.57 6.85 10.93
N PHE A 97 -5.07 6.30 9.83
CA PHE A 97 -5.02 4.88 9.55
C PHE A 97 -4.89 4.61 8.06
N VAL A 98 -3.96 3.73 7.71
CA VAL A 98 -3.84 3.16 6.37
C VAL A 98 -4.23 1.71 6.50
N ALA A 99 -5.26 1.31 5.78
CA ALA A 99 -5.74 -0.07 5.75
C ALA A 99 -5.46 -0.64 4.36
N PRO A 100 -4.31 -1.28 4.13
CA PRO A 100 -4.11 -2.01 2.89
C PRO A 100 -5.21 -3.05 2.70
N PHE A 101 -5.51 -3.82 3.74
CA PHE A 101 -6.60 -4.78 3.77
C PHE A 101 -6.98 -5.10 5.22
N TRP A 102 -7.80 -4.25 5.86
CA TRP A 102 -8.18 -4.41 7.25
C TRP A 102 -9.30 -5.43 7.41
N SER A 103 -9.02 -6.57 8.03
CA SER A 103 -9.96 -7.63 8.41
C SER A 103 -9.40 -8.47 9.56
N ASP A 104 -10.23 -9.29 10.17
CA ASP A 104 -9.90 -10.24 11.23
C ASP A 104 -8.90 -11.34 10.77
N VAL A 105 -7.62 -10.97 10.77
CA VAL A 105 -6.47 -11.78 10.38
C VAL A 105 -6.01 -12.59 11.58
N ASP A 106 -5.75 -13.88 11.37
CA ASP A 106 -5.15 -14.72 12.40
C ASP A 106 -3.87 -15.37 11.89
N ASN A 107 -2.72 -14.78 12.25
CA ASN A 107 -1.42 -15.32 11.84
C ASN A 107 -0.96 -16.53 12.68
N ARG A 108 -1.76 -16.97 13.68
CA ARG A 108 -1.56 -18.28 14.32
C ARG A 108 -1.99 -19.41 13.41
N VAL A 109 -2.94 -19.15 12.51
CA VAL A 109 -3.41 -20.10 11.49
C VAL A 109 -2.40 -20.20 10.36
N SER A 110 -1.99 -19.05 9.80
CA SER A 110 -1.01 -19.03 8.71
C SER A 110 -0.39 -17.65 8.51
N GLY A 111 0.80 -17.64 7.94
CA GLY A 111 1.47 -16.44 7.46
C GLY A 111 2.26 -15.67 8.52
N SER A 112 2.90 -14.61 8.05
CA SER A 112 3.78 -13.75 8.84
C SER A 112 3.55 -12.30 8.44
N ILE A 113 3.83 -11.39 9.37
CA ILE A 113 3.65 -9.96 9.15
C ILE A 113 4.98 -9.28 9.39
N PHE A 114 5.56 -8.74 8.32
CA PHE A 114 6.89 -8.18 8.30
C PHE A 114 6.86 -6.68 8.13
N TRP A 115 7.80 -5.97 8.74
CA TRP A 115 7.95 -4.54 8.52
C TRP A 115 9.38 -4.03 8.69
N ARG A 116 9.72 -2.97 7.97
CA ARG A 116 10.94 -2.18 8.18
C ARG A 116 10.75 -0.72 7.76
N GLN A 117 11.50 0.17 8.40
CA GLN A 117 11.84 1.46 7.80
C GLN A 117 13.22 1.40 7.15
N THR A 118 13.40 2.08 6.04
CA THR A 118 14.64 2.06 5.27
C THR A 118 14.99 3.43 4.68
N GLU A 119 16.30 3.68 4.60
CA GLU A 119 16.92 4.79 3.87
C GLU A 119 17.88 4.23 2.79
N ASP A 120 17.71 2.95 2.42
CA ASP A 120 18.53 2.26 1.41
C ASP A 120 18.36 2.93 0.03
N PRO A 121 19.45 3.47 -0.56
CA PRO A 121 19.40 4.13 -1.85
C PRO A 121 18.80 3.27 -2.97
N VAL A 122 18.94 1.94 -2.91
CA VAL A 122 18.39 1.04 -3.94
C VAL A 122 16.86 1.02 -3.87
N LEU A 123 16.29 0.89 -2.68
CA LEU A 123 14.83 0.89 -2.49
C LEU A 123 14.22 2.28 -2.73
N LEU A 124 14.91 3.33 -2.28
CA LEU A 124 14.52 4.71 -2.55
C LEU A 124 14.49 5.00 -4.05
N SER A 125 15.53 4.59 -4.78
CA SER A 125 15.60 4.75 -6.25
C SER A 125 14.53 3.94 -6.96
N ARG A 126 14.22 2.73 -6.48
CA ARG A 126 13.11 1.93 -7.00
C ARG A 126 11.77 2.67 -6.86
N PHE A 127 11.48 3.22 -5.68
CA PHE A 127 10.24 3.97 -5.48
C PHE A 127 10.15 5.22 -6.37
N ALA A 128 11.26 5.96 -6.51
CA ALA A 128 11.32 7.10 -7.42
C ALA A 128 11.06 6.70 -8.88
N ALA A 129 11.59 5.54 -9.32
CA ALA A 129 11.37 5.02 -10.66
C ALA A 129 9.91 4.57 -10.88
N ASP A 130 9.29 3.92 -9.89
CA ASP A 130 7.87 3.56 -9.95
C ASP A 130 6.99 4.81 -10.02
N LEU A 131 7.23 5.80 -9.16
CA LEU A 131 6.48 7.06 -9.20
C LEU A 131 6.66 7.81 -10.54
N SER A 132 7.88 7.87 -11.07
CA SER A 132 8.14 8.54 -12.36
C SER A 132 7.43 7.85 -13.53
N ARG A 133 7.19 6.53 -13.43
CA ARG A 133 6.45 5.75 -14.42
C ARG A 133 4.97 6.10 -14.41
N TYR A 134 4.37 6.23 -13.24
CA TYR A 134 2.93 6.48 -13.07
C TYR A 134 2.57 7.97 -13.14
N HIS A 135 3.46 8.83 -12.64
CA HIS A 135 3.26 10.27 -12.50
C HIS A 135 4.55 11.03 -12.88
N PRO A 136 4.92 11.08 -14.17
CA PRO A 136 6.17 11.71 -14.63
C PRO A 136 6.26 13.21 -14.32
N ASP A 137 5.14 13.86 -14.06
CA ASP A 137 5.06 15.29 -13.73
C ASP A 137 5.43 15.61 -12.26
N ILE A 138 5.56 14.58 -11.41
CA ILE A 138 5.89 14.75 -10.00
C ILE A 138 7.40 14.56 -9.80
N SER A 139 8.09 15.64 -9.47
CA SER A 139 9.48 15.57 -9.00
C SER A 139 9.52 15.11 -7.54
N PHE A 140 10.11 13.94 -7.29
CA PHE A 140 10.18 13.35 -5.95
C PHE A 140 11.48 12.57 -5.75
N THR A 141 12.19 12.90 -4.67
CA THR A 141 13.43 12.21 -4.26
C THR A 141 13.23 11.64 -2.86
N PRO A 142 12.78 10.39 -2.73
CA PRO A 142 12.48 9.82 -1.42
C PRO A 142 13.74 9.78 -0.55
N MET A 143 13.58 10.18 0.70
CA MET A 143 14.65 10.10 1.71
C MET A 143 14.37 9.02 2.77
N TRP A 144 13.14 8.52 2.82
CA TRP A 144 12.70 7.51 3.78
C TRP A 144 11.55 6.72 3.20
N MET A 145 11.56 5.42 3.52
CA MET A 145 10.46 4.51 3.23
C MET A 145 10.14 3.63 4.42
N PHE A 146 8.90 3.17 4.49
CA PHE A 146 8.44 2.11 5.37
C PHE A 146 7.73 1.05 4.54
N VAL A 147 8.08 -0.21 4.73
CA VAL A 147 7.45 -1.35 4.06
C VAL A 147 6.83 -2.22 5.14
N ALA A 148 5.55 -2.56 5.02
CA ALA A 148 4.90 -3.59 5.82
C ALA A 148 4.15 -4.56 4.92
N THR A 149 4.33 -5.87 5.16
CA THR A 149 3.78 -6.95 4.33
C THR A 149 3.09 -7.96 5.22
N TRP A 150 1.83 -8.27 4.92
CA TRP A 150 1.11 -9.41 5.45
C TRP A 150 1.29 -10.52 4.42
N ASP A 151 2.13 -11.50 4.73
CA ASP A 151 2.50 -12.58 3.82
C ASP A 151 1.75 -13.85 4.17
N LYS A 152 0.91 -14.31 3.25
CA LYS A 152 0.13 -15.56 3.34
C LYS A 152 -0.68 -15.65 4.64
N VAL A 153 -1.27 -14.55 5.08
CA VAL A 153 -2.05 -14.50 6.31
C VAL A 153 -3.40 -15.19 6.16
N GLY A 154 -3.78 -15.99 7.15
CA GLY A 154 -5.10 -16.58 7.28
C GLY A 154 -6.11 -15.65 7.97
N TYR A 155 -7.37 -16.07 8.02
CA TYR A 155 -8.43 -15.37 8.76
C TYR A 155 -8.81 -16.10 10.04
N TYR A 156 -9.31 -15.35 11.02
CA TYR A 156 -9.80 -15.91 12.27
C TYR A 156 -10.92 -16.94 12.04
N GLY A 157 -10.81 -18.08 12.72
CA GLY A 157 -11.76 -19.19 12.61
C GLY A 157 -11.67 -20.00 11.32
N SER A 158 -10.62 -19.81 10.51
CA SER A 158 -10.45 -20.54 9.26
C SER A 158 -10.31 -22.06 9.46
N ALA A 159 -11.07 -22.81 8.67
CA ALA A 159 -10.91 -24.24 8.43
C ALA A 159 -10.43 -24.51 6.98
N SER A 160 -9.81 -23.52 6.34
CA SER A 160 -9.31 -23.58 4.96
C SER A 160 -7.83 -23.27 4.84
N ASP A 161 -7.25 -23.53 3.67
CA ASP A 161 -5.88 -23.18 3.30
C ASP A 161 -5.77 -21.82 2.57
N LYS A 162 -6.86 -21.03 2.55
CA LYS A 162 -6.89 -19.73 1.87
C LYS A 162 -6.06 -18.72 2.63
N VAL A 163 -5.28 -17.96 1.87
CA VAL A 163 -4.37 -16.95 2.42
C VAL A 163 -4.37 -15.68 1.58
N ASN A 164 -4.04 -14.57 2.23
CA ASN A 164 -3.87 -13.27 1.59
C ASN A 164 -2.40 -12.82 1.69
N THR A 165 -1.88 -12.23 0.61
CA THR A 165 -0.60 -11.51 0.61
C THR A 165 -0.79 -10.10 0.05
N PHE A 166 -0.51 -9.10 0.88
CA PHE A 166 -0.63 -7.68 0.54
C PHE A 166 0.40 -6.83 1.28
N GLN A 167 0.69 -5.63 0.78
CA GLN A 167 1.78 -4.78 1.25
C GLN A 167 1.40 -3.30 1.21
N VAL A 168 1.91 -2.55 2.19
CA VAL A 168 1.99 -1.09 2.15
C VAL A 168 3.42 -0.63 2.05
N VAL A 169 3.63 0.40 1.26
CA VAL A 169 4.85 1.19 1.24
C VAL A 169 4.49 2.65 1.50
N LEU A 170 5.07 3.22 2.55
CA LEU A 170 5.03 4.65 2.82
C LEU A 170 6.35 5.25 2.35
N ALA A 171 6.33 6.39 1.67
CA ALA A 171 7.55 7.08 1.24
C ALA A 171 7.42 8.59 1.45
N THR A 172 8.51 9.25 1.82
CA THR A 172 8.55 10.71 1.90
C THR A 172 9.92 11.27 1.52
N ASP A 173 9.92 12.47 0.93
CA ASP A 173 11.11 13.32 0.74
C ASP A 173 11.27 14.37 1.86
N GLY A 174 10.42 14.32 2.88
CA GLY A 174 10.32 15.28 3.98
C GLY A 174 9.28 16.39 3.77
N LYS A 175 8.72 16.52 2.56
CA LYS A 175 7.64 17.46 2.22
C LYS A 175 6.45 16.74 1.59
N ILE A 176 6.71 15.97 0.55
CA ILE A 176 5.76 15.14 -0.18
C ILE A 176 5.74 13.74 0.43
N SER A 177 4.57 13.14 0.52
CA SER A 177 4.37 11.81 1.09
C SER A 177 3.50 10.98 0.17
N PHE A 178 3.83 9.70 0.06
CA PHE A 178 3.06 8.74 -0.70
C PHE A 178 2.68 7.51 0.12
N ILE A 179 1.51 6.97 -0.18
CA ILE A 179 1.07 5.63 0.18
C ILE A 179 0.98 4.81 -1.10
N LEU A 180 1.67 3.67 -1.13
CA LEU A 180 1.57 2.66 -2.16
C LEU A 180 1.02 1.38 -1.53
N LEU A 181 -0.03 0.81 -2.12
CA LEU A 181 -0.68 -0.43 -1.69
C LEU A 181 -0.56 -1.46 -2.81
N ASN A 182 -0.03 -2.63 -2.47
CA ASN A 182 0.21 -3.72 -3.42
C ASN A 182 -0.54 -4.99 -2.98
N TYR A 183 -1.22 -5.65 -3.92
CA TYR A 183 -2.06 -6.83 -3.68
C TYR A 183 -1.60 -8.01 -4.55
N ALA A 184 -0.89 -8.96 -3.95
CA ALA A 184 -0.35 -10.11 -4.68
C ALA A 184 -1.32 -11.30 -4.73
N LEU A 185 -2.02 -11.57 -3.63
CA LEU A 185 -3.00 -12.65 -3.54
C LEU A 185 -4.08 -12.29 -2.53
N ILE A 186 -5.36 -12.36 -2.91
CA ILE A 186 -6.51 -12.15 -2.05
C ILE A 186 -7.53 -13.27 -2.36
N GLN A 187 -7.77 -14.13 -1.37
CA GLN A 187 -8.64 -15.30 -1.48
C GLN A 187 -9.81 -15.28 -0.49
N TRP A 188 -9.71 -14.47 0.57
CA TRP A 188 -10.71 -14.32 1.61
C TRP A 188 -10.92 -12.84 1.96
N THR A 189 -12.09 -12.50 2.50
CA THR A 189 -12.46 -11.12 2.85
C THR A 189 -12.83 -10.93 4.31
N THR A 190 -13.19 -12.00 5.01
CA THR A 190 -13.89 -11.91 6.29
C THR A 190 -13.53 -13.09 7.20
N GLY A 191 -13.16 -12.82 8.45
CA GLY A 191 -13.03 -13.84 9.50
C GLY A 191 -14.37 -14.19 10.15
N THR A 192 -14.43 -15.31 10.89
CA THR A 192 -15.69 -15.77 11.49
C THR A 192 -16.21 -14.84 12.60
N GLY A 193 -15.33 -14.02 13.20
CA GLY A 193 -15.70 -12.98 14.16
C GLY A 193 -16.56 -11.87 13.55
N ASN A 194 -16.60 -11.79 12.22
CA ASN A 194 -17.37 -10.83 11.44
C ASN A 194 -18.39 -11.51 10.52
N ASP A 195 -18.93 -12.67 10.93
CA ASP A 195 -19.90 -13.49 10.18
C ASP A 195 -19.38 -14.08 8.85
N GLY A 196 -18.06 -14.25 8.72
CA GLY A 196 -17.44 -14.97 7.60
C GLY A 196 -17.64 -16.48 7.67
N ASP A 197 -17.76 -17.13 6.52
CA ASP A 197 -17.83 -18.59 6.41
C ASP A 197 -16.47 -19.26 6.71
N ILE A 198 -16.49 -20.34 7.49
CA ILE A 198 -15.27 -20.98 8.00
C ILE A 198 -14.41 -21.60 6.90
N TYR A 199 -14.97 -22.01 5.76
CA TYR A 199 -14.25 -22.71 4.68
C TYR A 199 -13.85 -21.80 3.52
N THR A 200 -14.53 -20.66 3.37
CA THR A 200 -14.30 -19.73 2.25
C THR A 200 -13.73 -18.40 2.69
N GLY A 201 -13.94 -17.98 3.95
CA GLY A 201 -13.57 -16.67 4.44
C GLY A 201 -14.33 -15.54 3.76
N LEU A 202 -15.55 -15.82 3.28
CA LEU A 202 -16.43 -14.89 2.57
C LEU A 202 -17.73 -14.67 3.34
N GLY A 203 -18.44 -13.58 3.02
CA GLY A 203 -19.68 -13.19 3.68
C GLY A 203 -19.47 -12.12 4.75
N GLY A 204 -20.44 -11.94 5.63
CA GLY A 204 -20.33 -11.06 6.79
C GLY A 204 -19.96 -9.61 6.48
N ILE A 205 -19.03 -9.03 7.26
CA ILE A 205 -18.46 -7.70 7.04
C ILE A 205 -17.09 -7.82 6.35
N PRO A 206 -16.99 -7.58 5.03
CA PRO A 206 -15.74 -7.70 4.30
C PRO A 206 -14.70 -6.67 4.73
N ALA A 207 -13.44 -6.95 4.39
CA ALA A 207 -12.30 -6.10 4.66
C ALA A 207 -12.48 -4.63 4.22
N GLN A 208 -11.86 -3.71 4.95
CA GLN A 208 -11.76 -2.29 4.60
C GLN A 208 -10.39 -2.02 3.95
N ALA A 209 -10.37 -1.41 2.76
CA ALA A 209 -9.15 -1.02 2.05
C ALA A 209 -9.15 0.46 1.67
N GLY A 210 -8.03 1.14 1.95
CA GLY A 210 -7.84 2.57 1.69
C GLY A 210 -7.11 3.25 2.84
N PHE A 211 -7.46 4.49 3.14
CA PHE A 211 -6.86 5.23 4.26
C PHE A 211 -7.79 6.33 4.80
N ASP A 212 -7.51 6.78 6.02
CA ASP A 212 -8.19 7.85 6.74
C ASP A 212 -7.13 8.72 7.43
N SER A 213 -7.16 10.03 7.22
CA SER A 213 -6.21 10.96 7.84
C SER A 213 -6.45 11.17 9.34
N GLY A 214 -7.61 10.75 9.86
CA GLY A 214 -8.03 10.95 11.25
C GLY A 214 -8.58 12.35 11.54
N ASP A 215 -8.80 13.19 10.53
CA ASP A 215 -9.41 14.53 10.68
C ASP A 215 -10.94 14.54 10.48
N GLN A 216 -11.54 13.36 10.24
CA GLN A 216 -12.97 13.15 9.93
C GLN A 216 -13.44 13.68 8.58
N GLU A 217 -12.57 14.27 7.77
CA GLU A 217 -12.89 14.86 6.47
C GLU A 217 -12.19 14.12 5.32
N ASN A 218 -10.91 13.81 5.50
CA ASN A 218 -10.04 13.31 4.45
C ASN A 218 -9.79 11.80 4.57
N TYR A 219 -10.47 11.03 3.73
CA TYR A 219 -10.28 9.59 3.64
C TYR A 219 -10.52 9.11 2.20
N TYR A 220 -10.05 7.90 1.90
CA TYR A 220 -10.28 7.24 0.64
C TYR A 220 -10.65 5.78 0.85
N ASN A 221 -11.70 5.34 0.15
CA ASN A 221 -12.10 3.94 0.05
C ASN A 221 -11.69 3.43 -1.34
N ILE A 222 -10.91 2.36 -1.39
CA ILE A 222 -10.68 1.66 -2.65
C ILE A 222 -12.03 1.08 -3.13
N PRO A 223 -12.35 1.15 -4.44
CA PRO A 223 -13.55 0.52 -5.00
C PRO A 223 -13.72 -0.94 -4.54
N GLY A 224 -14.92 -1.27 -4.07
CA GLY A 224 -15.23 -2.58 -3.48
C GLY A 224 -14.94 -2.72 -1.99
N SER A 225 -14.27 -1.76 -1.34
CA SER A 225 -13.99 -1.78 0.10
C SER A 225 -15.27 -1.99 0.94
N ARG A 226 -15.19 -2.87 1.96
CA ARG A 226 -16.31 -3.33 2.81
C ARG A 226 -17.48 -3.95 2.04
N THR A 227 -17.21 -4.47 0.85
CA THR A 227 -18.17 -5.27 0.07
C THR A 227 -17.49 -6.55 -0.44
N PRO A 228 -18.25 -7.57 -0.89
CA PRO A 228 -17.67 -8.77 -1.50
C PRO A 228 -16.80 -8.49 -2.74
N GLU A 229 -17.00 -7.34 -3.40
CA GLU A 229 -16.25 -6.95 -4.59
C GLU A 229 -14.76 -6.68 -4.31
N ILE A 230 -14.37 -6.52 -3.04
CA ILE A 230 -12.96 -6.30 -2.66
C ILE A 230 -12.03 -7.46 -3.09
N LEU A 231 -12.56 -8.65 -3.36
CA LEU A 231 -11.80 -9.74 -3.98
C LEU A 231 -11.16 -9.35 -5.33
N ASN A 232 -11.73 -8.36 -6.03
CA ASN A 232 -11.21 -7.89 -7.31
C ASN A 232 -10.02 -6.91 -7.16
N ILE A 233 -9.61 -6.57 -5.94
CA ILE A 233 -8.59 -5.53 -5.68
C ILE A 233 -7.24 -5.82 -6.35
N MET A 234 -6.90 -7.11 -6.56
CA MET A 234 -5.72 -7.56 -7.31
C MET A 234 -5.74 -7.21 -8.80
N LYS A 235 -6.92 -6.90 -9.36
CA LYS A 235 -7.13 -6.62 -10.80
C LYS A 235 -7.36 -5.15 -11.08
N THR A 236 -7.68 -4.38 -10.04
CA THR A 236 -7.97 -2.95 -10.12
C THR A 236 -6.75 -2.12 -9.73
N SER A 237 -6.68 -0.87 -10.18
CA SER A 237 -5.55 0.04 -9.96
C SER A 237 -5.97 1.48 -10.25
N ASN A 238 -5.20 2.45 -9.74
CA ASN A 238 -5.24 3.85 -10.18
C ASN A 238 -3.98 4.30 -10.95
N VAL A 239 -3.08 3.37 -11.27
CA VAL A 239 -1.80 3.63 -11.95
C VAL A 239 -1.53 2.65 -13.12
N ASP A 240 -2.59 2.05 -13.65
CA ASP A 240 -2.55 1.10 -14.76
C ASP A 240 -1.64 -0.14 -14.55
N GLU A 241 -1.33 -0.47 -13.29
CA GLU A 241 -0.62 -1.69 -12.88
C GLU A 241 -1.54 -2.51 -11.96
N PRO A 242 -2.08 -3.66 -12.40
CA PRO A 242 -3.05 -4.44 -11.61
C PRO A 242 -2.58 -4.74 -10.19
N GLY A 243 -3.42 -4.44 -9.20
CA GLY A 243 -3.12 -4.66 -7.79
C GLY A 243 -2.16 -3.62 -7.19
N CYS A 244 -1.84 -2.55 -7.91
CA CYS A 244 -1.02 -1.44 -7.45
C CYS A 244 -1.87 -0.18 -7.29
N TRP A 245 -1.84 0.45 -6.11
CA TRP A 245 -2.54 1.69 -5.82
C TRP A 245 -1.62 2.71 -5.19
N LEU A 246 -1.45 3.88 -5.81
CA LEU A 246 -0.52 4.92 -5.38
C LEU A 246 -1.23 6.25 -5.10
N PHE A 247 -0.95 6.85 -3.95
CA PHE A 247 -1.61 8.08 -3.51
C PHE A 247 -0.59 9.07 -2.98
N GLN A 248 -0.60 10.30 -3.49
CA GLN A 248 0.05 11.44 -2.82
C GLN A 248 -0.83 11.87 -1.63
N VAL A 249 -0.26 11.98 -0.43
CA VAL A 249 -1.04 12.20 0.80
C VAL A 249 -0.48 13.27 1.73
N ASP A 250 0.55 14.03 1.34
CA ASP A 250 1.05 15.16 2.15
C ASP A 250 0.08 16.34 2.21
N LYS A 251 -0.73 16.51 1.17
CA LYS A 251 -1.71 17.60 1.01
C LYS A 251 -3.12 17.03 0.92
N SER A 252 -4.12 17.84 1.30
CA SER A 252 -5.51 17.48 1.06
C SER A 252 -5.78 17.40 -0.45
N ILE A 253 -6.24 16.24 -0.91
CA ILE A 253 -6.78 16.08 -2.26
C ILE A 253 -8.30 16.16 -2.15
N ILE A 254 -8.84 17.34 -2.42
CA ILE A 254 -10.28 17.52 -2.64
C ILE A 254 -10.63 16.81 -3.96
N GLY A 255 -11.47 15.78 -3.91
CA GLY A 255 -12.03 15.15 -5.12
C GLY A 255 -11.36 13.87 -5.61
N VAL A 256 -10.61 13.14 -4.78
CA VAL A 256 -10.41 11.70 -5.08
C VAL A 256 -11.81 11.07 -5.08
N PRO A 257 -12.25 10.35 -6.12
CA PRO A 257 -13.61 9.84 -6.17
C PRO A 257 -13.87 8.91 -4.99
N THR A 258 -14.53 9.44 -3.96
CA THR A 258 -15.29 8.62 -3.03
C THR A 258 -16.37 8.01 -3.91
N ALA A 259 -16.21 6.74 -4.30
CA ALA A 259 -17.35 5.98 -4.75
C ALA A 259 -18.35 6.06 -3.60
N LYS A 260 -19.38 6.91 -3.75
CA LYS A 260 -20.52 6.89 -2.86
C LYS A 260 -21.01 5.45 -2.88
N SER A 261 -21.08 4.83 -1.71
CA SER A 261 -21.67 3.51 -1.56
C SER A 261 -23.17 3.62 -1.80
N ASP A 262 -23.59 3.79 -3.05
CA ASP A 262 -25.00 3.86 -3.45
C ASP A 262 -25.62 2.45 -3.56
N CYS A 263 -25.14 1.49 -2.74
CA CYS A 263 -25.65 0.12 -2.69
C CYS A 263 -25.99 -0.29 -1.26
N LEU A 264 -26.75 0.54 -0.54
CA LEU A 264 -27.53 0.12 0.64
C LEU A 264 -28.87 0.84 0.60
N ASN A 265 -29.72 0.46 -0.36
CA ASN A 265 -31.18 0.61 -0.31
C ASN A 265 -31.78 -0.09 -1.53
N LYS A 266 -31.98 -1.40 -1.43
CA LYS A 266 -33.08 -2.15 -2.05
C LYS A 266 -33.22 -3.51 -1.38
#